data_AF-A0A7I6GY40-F1
#
_entry.id   AF-A0A7I6GY40-F1
#
_cell.length_a   1.000
_cell.length_b   1.000
_cell.length_c   1.000
_cell.angle_alpha   90.00
_cell.angle_beta   90.00
_cell.angle_gamma   90.00
#
_symmetry.space_group_name_H-M   'P 1'
#
loop_
_entity.id
_entity.type
_entity.pdbx_description
1 polymer ?
#
loop_
_entity_poly.entity_id
_entity_poly.type
_entity_poly.pdbx_seq_one_letter_code
_entity_poly.pdbx_strand_id
1 'polypeptide(L)'
;MADICDTICLVNDFFQVGRKKNMESVLATNITEEQIYKEFLRLGMEHLIAQDLSKRYYHNDLTYRDLENLEKQFGIKFENLEFKIDTIEKNLNTKIDTVEKNLNTKIDTVEKNLNTKIDTVEKNLQKDMSNLEQNLKKEMQTNNQLLLEKFKVSNRIITISAIVVIPIAISILVPYVVSLIGSHLN
;
A
#
# COMPACT_ATOMS: atom_id res chain seq x y z
N MET A 1 -15.07 20.04 -5.78
CA MET A 1 -15.47 19.30 -7.00
C MET A 1 -16.97 19.27 -6.97
N ALA A 2 -17.65 20.04 -7.83
CA ALA A 2 -19.10 19.92 -7.98
C ALA A 2 -19.38 18.51 -8.49
N ASP A 3 -20.31 17.80 -7.85
CA ASP A 3 -20.61 16.41 -8.19
C ASP A 3 -21.22 16.35 -9.60
N ILE A 4 -21.01 15.25 -10.32
CA ILE A 4 -21.65 15.02 -11.63
C ILE A 4 -23.18 15.11 -11.47
N CYS A 5 -23.72 14.68 -10.33
CA CYS A 5 -25.11 14.88 -9.94
C CYS A 5 -25.54 16.35 -9.88
N ASP A 6 -24.71 17.25 -9.36
CA ASP A 6 -25.02 18.69 -9.29
C ASP A 6 -25.08 19.29 -10.70
N THR A 7 -24.17 18.86 -11.58
CA THR A 7 -24.13 19.33 -12.97
C THR A 7 -25.33 18.80 -13.76
N ILE A 8 -25.74 17.55 -13.55
CA ILE A 8 -26.94 16.97 -14.18
C ILE A 8 -28.23 17.64 -13.68
N CYS A 9 -28.33 17.93 -12.38
CA CYS A 9 -29.47 18.67 -11.82
C CYS A 9 -29.58 20.08 -12.40
N LEU A 10 -28.47 20.81 -12.49
CA LEU A 10 -28.45 22.15 -13.08
C LEU A 10 -28.81 22.14 -14.57
N VAL A 11 -28.36 21.14 -15.33
CA VAL A 11 -28.75 20.98 -16.74
C VAL A 11 -30.24 20.66 -16.84
N ASN A 12 -30.77 19.76 -16.01
CA ASN A 12 -32.20 19.43 -16.00
C ASN A 12 -33.05 20.66 -15.63
N ASP A 13 -32.65 21.44 -14.61
CA ASP A 13 -33.33 22.66 -14.22
C ASP A 13 -33.31 23.73 -15.33
N PHE A 14 -32.17 23.89 -16.01
CA PHE A 14 -32.06 24.82 -17.14
C PHE A 14 -32.95 24.39 -18.32
N PHE A 15 -33.03 23.08 -18.59
CA PHE A 15 -33.94 22.54 -19.60
C PHE A 15 -35.41 22.68 -19.20
N GLN A 16 -35.77 22.51 -17.92
CA GLN A 16 -37.13 22.68 -17.42
C GLN A 16 -37.57 24.16 -17.42
N VAL A 17 -36.68 25.07 -17.04
CA VAL A 17 -36.92 26.52 -17.11
C VAL A 17 -37.02 26.99 -18.56
N GLY A 18 -36.17 26.47 -19.46
CA GLY A 18 -36.26 26.71 -20.90
C GLY A 18 -37.56 26.17 -21.51
N ARG A 19 -38.00 24.97 -21.09
CA ARG A 19 -39.27 24.34 -21.50
C ARG A 19 -40.47 25.14 -21.02
N LYS A 20 -40.46 25.63 -19.77
CA LYS A 20 -41.54 26.45 -19.20
C LYS A 20 -41.62 27.82 -19.88
N LYS A 21 -40.50 28.50 -20.12
CA LYS A 21 -40.47 29.82 -20.78
C LYS A 21 -40.82 29.77 -22.26
N ASN A 22 -40.36 28.76 -23.01
CA ASN A 22 -40.75 28.59 -24.42
C ASN A 22 -42.22 28.15 -24.55
N MET A 23 -42.72 27.32 -23.64
CA MET A 23 -44.13 26.93 -23.67
C MET A 23 -45.04 28.10 -23.27
N GLU A 24 -44.68 28.92 -22.28
CA GLU A 24 -45.43 30.15 -21.93
C GLU A 24 -45.40 31.22 -23.05
N SER A 25 -44.29 31.38 -23.80
CA SER A 25 -44.25 32.34 -24.91
C SER A 25 -44.97 31.86 -26.16
N VAL A 26 -45.02 30.54 -26.40
CA VAL A 26 -45.75 29.93 -27.52
C VAL A 26 -47.25 29.84 -27.23
N LEU A 27 -47.65 29.69 -25.96
CA LEU A 27 -49.07 29.65 -25.54
C LEU A 27 -49.73 31.04 -25.42
N ALA A 28 -48.97 32.15 -25.52
CA ALA A 28 -49.49 33.51 -25.31
C ALA A 28 -50.05 34.18 -26.59
N THR A 29 -49.97 33.55 -27.75
CA THR A 29 -50.68 33.99 -28.96
C THR A 29 -51.31 32.78 -29.64
N ASN A 30 -52.53 32.43 -29.27
CA ASN A 30 -53.31 31.42 -29.98
C ASN A 30 -53.70 31.97 -31.36
N ILE A 31 -52.77 31.90 -32.31
CA ILE A 31 -53.01 32.25 -33.71
C ILE A 31 -54.03 31.24 -34.25
N THR A 32 -55.23 31.70 -34.60
CA THR A 32 -56.28 30.83 -35.14
C THR A 32 -56.04 30.53 -36.62
N GLU A 33 -56.59 29.41 -37.11
CA GLU A 33 -56.58 29.07 -38.55
C GLU A 33 -57.09 30.25 -39.39
N GLU A 34 -58.11 30.95 -38.91
CA GLU A 34 -58.72 32.10 -39.57
C GLU A 34 -57.78 33.31 -39.64
N GLN A 35 -56.96 33.54 -38.61
CA GLN A 35 -55.96 34.61 -38.62
C GLN A 35 -54.86 34.33 -39.65
N ILE A 36 -54.38 33.09 -39.74
CA ILE A 36 -53.41 32.65 -40.75
C ILE A 36 -54.00 32.78 -42.15
N TYR A 37 -55.24 32.34 -42.31
CA TYR A 37 -55.99 32.41 -43.56
C TYR A 37 -56.15 33.85 -44.06
N LYS A 38 -56.57 34.78 -43.18
CA LYS A 38 -56.72 36.20 -43.51
C LYS A 38 -55.39 36.85 -43.90
N GLU A 39 -54.31 36.47 -43.23
CA GLU A 39 -52.97 36.96 -43.54
C GLU A 39 -52.49 36.47 -44.91
N PHE A 40 -52.76 35.22 -45.25
CA PHE A 40 -52.50 34.66 -46.57
C PHE A 40 -53.27 35.34 -47.71
N LEU A 41 -54.54 35.69 -47.48
CA LEU A 41 -55.30 36.53 -48.42
C LEU A 41 -54.73 37.94 -48.54
N ARG A 42 -54.29 38.55 -47.43
CA ARG A 42 -53.66 39.88 -47.41
C ARG A 42 -52.38 39.94 -48.25
N LEU A 43 -51.64 38.83 -48.30
CA LEU A 43 -50.45 38.65 -49.13
C LEU A 43 -50.76 38.36 -50.61
N GLY A 44 -52.04 38.34 -50.99
CA GLY A 44 -52.47 38.18 -52.38
C GLY A 44 -52.62 36.73 -52.84
N MET A 45 -52.69 35.75 -51.92
CA MET A 45 -52.93 34.36 -52.31
C MET A 45 -54.40 34.10 -52.66
N GLU A 46 -54.63 33.23 -53.65
CA GLU A 46 -55.99 32.82 -54.02
C GLU A 46 -56.70 32.10 -52.87
N HIS A 47 -58.02 32.28 -52.79
CA HIS A 47 -58.86 31.80 -51.69
C HIS A 47 -58.67 30.31 -51.36
N LEU A 48 -58.67 29.44 -52.38
CA LEU A 48 -58.53 27.99 -52.21
C LEU A 48 -57.13 27.60 -51.75
N ILE A 49 -56.10 28.31 -52.21
CA ILE A 49 -54.70 28.07 -51.84
C ILE A 49 -54.46 28.57 -50.40
N ALA A 50 -54.95 29.76 -50.07
CA ALA A 50 -54.87 30.32 -48.73
C ALA A 50 -55.59 29.42 -47.71
N GLN A 51 -56.73 28.84 -48.07
CA GLN A 51 -57.51 27.95 -47.20
C GLN A 51 -56.81 26.59 -46.99
N ASP A 52 -56.29 25.98 -48.05
CA ASP A 52 -55.54 24.72 -47.94
C ASP A 52 -54.26 24.91 -47.11
N LEU A 53 -53.52 25.99 -47.36
CA LEU A 53 -52.28 26.29 -46.63
C LEU A 53 -52.54 26.72 -45.18
N SER A 54 -53.58 27.51 -44.88
CA SER A 54 -53.90 27.89 -43.51
C SER A 54 -54.25 26.68 -42.67
N LYS A 55 -55.00 25.74 -43.24
CA LYS A 55 -55.37 24.48 -42.58
C LYS A 55 -54.15 23.59 -42.35
N ARG A 56 -53.25 23.45 -43.34
CA ARG A 56 -51.99 22.69 -43.18
C ARG A 56 -51.03 23.33 -42.18
N TYR A 57 -50.93 24.66 -42.18
CA TYR A 57 -50.05 25.41 -41.28
C TYR A 57 -50.59 25.43 -39.85
N TYR A 58 -51.91 25.55 -39.68
CA TYR A 58 -52.58 25.53 -38.38
C TYR A 58 -52.60 24.12 -37.77
N HIS A 59 -52.83 23.08 -38.58
CA HIS A 59 -52.84 21.71 -38.10
C HIS A 59 -51.48 21.03 -38.09
N ASN A 60 -50.47 21.58 -38.79
CA ASN A 60 -49.07 21.16 -38.86
C ASN A 60 -48.86 19.72 -38.34
N ASP A 61 -49.40 18.74 -39.08
CA ASP A 61 -49.55 17.33 -38.65
C ASP A 61 -48.20 16.61 -38.42
N LEU A 62 -47.08 17.30 -38.66
CA LEU A 62 -45.70 16.82 -38.53
C LEU A 62 -44.94 17.39 -37.32
N THR A 63 -45.64 17.90 -36.29
CA THR A 63 -44.93 18.66 -35.23
C THR A 63 -44.99 18.02 -33.85
N TYR A 64 -46.11 17.45 -33.39
CA TYR A 64 -46.20 16.94 -32.01
C TYR A 64 -45.79 15.47 -31.87
N ARG A 65 -46.25 14.62 -32.80
CA ARG A 65 -45.98 13.17 -32.75
C ARG A 65 -44.50 12.86 -32.93
N ASP A 66 -43.82 13.58 -33.82
CA ASP A 66 -42.39 13.39 -34.08
C ASP A 66 -41.54 13.93 -32.92
N LEU A 67 -41.94 15.04 -32.30
CA LEU A 67 -41.31 15.54 -31.08
C LEU A 67 -41.50 14.57 -29.90
N GLU A 68 -42.70 14.01 -29.72
CA GLU A 68 -42.97 13.00 -28.68
C GLU A 68 -42.14 11.72 -28.92
N ASN A 69 -42.05 11.25 -30.17
CA ASN A 69 -41.22 10.11 -30.54
C ASN A 69 -39.74 10.38 -30.30
N LEU A 70 -39.28 11.60 -30.57
CA LEU A 70 -37.90 12.01 -30.34
C LEU A 70 -37.60 12.09 -28.83
N GLU A 71 -38.51 12.65 -28.04
CA GLU A 71 -38.41 12.70 -26.57
C GLU A 71 -38.33 11.29 -25.98
N LYS A 72 -39.21 10.37 -26.41
CA LYS A 72 -39.17 8.96 -25.99
C LYS A 72 -37.84 8.29 -26.37
N GLN A 73 -37.35 8.51 -27.59
CA GLN A 73 -36.07 7.95 -28.03
C GLN A 73 -34.89 8.50 -27.23
N PHE A 74 -34.88 9.80 -26.90
CA PHE A 74 -33.86 10.38 -26.04
C PHE A 74 -33.94 9.85 -24.61
N GLY A 75 -35.14 9.70 -24.04
CA GLY A 75 -35.34 9.10 -22.72
C GLY A 75 -34.77 7.68 -22.66
N ILE A 76 -35.14 6.81 -23.60
CA ILE A 76 -34.62 5.43 -23.68
C ILE A 76 -33.09 5.41 -23.82
N LYS A 77 -32.52 6.29 -24.65
CA LYS A 77 -31.07 6.38 -24.81
C LYS A 77 -30.37 6.86 -23.54
N PHE A 78 -30.98 7.80 -22.82
CA PHE A 78 -30.45 8.32 -21.56
C PHE A 78 -30.46 7.24 -20.48
N GLU A 79 -31.58 6.54 -20.28
CA GLU A 79 -31.70 5.41 -19.36
C GLU A 79 -30.69 4.30 -19.66
N ASN A 80 -30.47 3.98 -20.94
CA ASN A 80 -29.47 3.00 -21.34
C ASN A 80 -28.03 3.47 -21.06
N LEU A 81 -27.75 4.78 -21.16
CA LEU A 81 -26.44 5.33 -20.80
C LEU A 81 -26.23 5.30 -19.29
N GLU A 82 -27.23 5.71 -18.51
CA GLU A 82 -27.22 5.62 -17.04
C GLU A 82 -26.97 4.19 -16.58
N PHE A 83 -27.72 3.22 -17.12
CA PHE A 83 -27.53 1.80 -16.81
C PHE A 83 -26.11 1.30 -17.15
N LYS A 84 -25.53 1.74 -18.28
CA LYS A 84 -24.16 1.39 -18.66
C LYS A 84 -23.13 2.00 -17.72
N ILE A 85 -23.33 3.25 -17.30
CA ILE A 85 -22.48 3.94 -16.33
C ILE A 85 -22.51 3.20 -15.00
N ASP A 86 -23.70 2.92 -14.46
CA ASP A 86 -23.89 2.16 -13.22
C ASP A 86 -23.21 0.78 -13.27
N THR A 87 -23.34 0.09 -14.41
CA THR A 87 -22.71 -1.21 -14.61
C THR A 87 -21.18 -1.09 -14.62
N ILE A 88 -20.63 -0.07 -15.27
CA ILE A 88 -19.19 0.20 -15.30
C ILE A 88 -18.69 0.54 -13.89
N GLU A 89 -19.40 1.39 -13.16
CA GLU A 89 -19.06 1.79 -11.79
C GLU A 89 -19.01 0.57 -10.86
N LYS A 90 -20.06 -0.26 -10.85
CA LYS A 90 -20.10 -1.50 -10.06
C LYS A 90 -18.95 -2.46 -10.41
N ASN A 91 -18.63 -2.59 -11.70
CA ASN A 91 -17.52 -3.42 -12.15
C ASN A 91 -16.16 -2.86 -11.71
N LEU A 92 -15.97 -1.53 -11.73
CA LEU A 92 -14.75 -0.89 -11.26
C LEU A 92 -14.59 -1.04 -9.75
N ASN A 93 -15.65 -0.80 -8.97
CA ASN A 93 -15.64 -1.01 -7.52
C ASN A 93 -15.27 -2.45 -7.17
N THR A 94 -15.89 -3.43 -7.83
CA THR A 94 -15.56 -4.86 -7.63
C THR A 94 -14.10 -5.17 -7.96
N LYS A 95 -13.55 -4.57 -9.02
CA LYS A 95 -12.13 -4.74 -9.38
C LYS A 95 -11.20 -4.10 -8.36
N ILE A 96 -11.55 -2.92 -7.84
CA ILE A 96 -10.79 -2.22 -6.81
C ILE A 96 -10.76 -3.07 -5.52
N ASP A 97 -11.92 -3.53 -5.04
CA ASP A 97 -12.02 -4.39 -3.86
C ASP A 97 -11.20 -5.68 -4.00
N THR A 98 -11.23 -6.27 -5.21
CA THR A 98 -10.45 -7.47 -5.51
C THR A 98 -8.94 -7.18 -5.46
N VAL A 99 -8.49 -6.06 -6.02
CA VAL A 99 -7.08 -5.64 -5.98
C VAL A 99 -6.65 -5.36 -4.54
N GLU A 100 -7.46 -4.63 -3.77
CA GLU A 100 -7.19 -4.31 -2.36
C GLU A 100 -7.03 -5.59 -1.53
N LYS A 101 -7.98 -6.52 -1.63
CA LYS A 101 -7.91 -7.81 -0.92
C LYS A 101 -6.67 -8.62 -1.29
N ASN A 102 -6.31 -8.64 -2.57
CA ASN A 102 -5.12 -9.34 -3.05
C ASN A 102 -3.82 -8.69 -2.54
N LEU A 103 -3.76 -7.35 -2.47
CA LEU A 103 -2.62 -6.62 -1.93
C LEU A 103 -2.48 -6.87 -0.43
N ASN A 104 -3.57 -6.79 0.34
CA ASN A 104 -3.57 -7.09 1.78
C ASN A 104 -3.06 -8.51 2.04
N THR A 105 -3.57 -9.51 1.30
CA THR A 105 -3.11 -10.90 1.43
C THR A 105 -1.61 -11.06 1.13
N LYS A 106 -1.08 -10.33 0.13
CA LYS A 106 0.35 -10.34 -0.20
C LYS A 106 1.18 -9.69 0.90
N ILE A 107 0.71 -8.58 1.48
CA ILE A 107 1.38 -7.90 2.59
C ILE A 107 1.46 -8.83 3.80
N ASP A 108 0.33 -9.43 4.21
CA ASP A 108 0.26 -10.37 5.34
C ASP A 108 1.23 -11.56 5.15
N THR A 109 1.29 -12.07 3.92
CA THR A 109 2.20 -13.18 3.56
C THR A 109 3.66 -12.77 3.69
N VAL A 110 4.01 -11.57 3.20
CA VAL A 110 5.38 -11.04 3.30
C VAL A 110 5.75 -10.79 4.77
N GLU A 111 4.87 -10.19 5.56
CA GLU A 111 5.08 -9.94 6.98
C GLU A 111 5.34 -11.25 7.74
N LYS A 112 4.48 -12.26 7.56
CA LYS A 112 4.65 -13.57 8.18
C LYS A 112 5.98 -14.25 7.80
N ASN A 113 6.36 -14.15 6.53
CA ASN A 113 7.63 -14.70 6.04
C ASN A 113 8.84 -13.97 6.64
N LEU A 114 8.77 -12.64 6.77
CA LEU A 114 9.83 -11.85 7.39
C LEU A 114 9.96 -12.17 8.88
N ASN A 115 8.85 -12.22 9.62
CA ASN A 115 8.85 -12.61 11.04
C ASN A 115 9.46 -13.99 11.24
N THR A 116 9.08 -14.97 10.42
CA THR A 116 9.65 -16.33 10.49
C THR A 116 11.17 -16.34 10.23
N LYS A 117 11.65 -15.54 9.27
CA LYS A 117 13.09 -15.40 8.99
C LYS A 117 13.83 -14.72 10.14
N ILE A 118 13.26 -13.68 10.73
CA ILE A 118 13.82 -12.99 11.89
C ILE A 118 13.93 -13.95 13.07
N ASP A 119 12.86 -14.67 13.42
CA ASP A 119 12.85 -15.65 14.51
C ASP A 119 13.91 -16.75 14.30
N THR A 120 14.09 -17.18 13.05
CA THR A 120 15.10 -18.19 12.70
C THR A 120 16.52 -17.66 12.89
N VAL A 121 16.78 -16.43 12.42
CA VAL A 121 18.08 -15.77 12.62
C VAL A 121 18.36 -15.55 14.11
N GLU A 122 17.38 -15.08 14.87
CA GLU A 122 17.51 -14.88 16.31
C GLU A 122 17.87 -16.18 17.04
N LYS A 123 17.15 -17.28 16.77
CA LYS A 123 17.44 -18.59 17.37
C LYS A 123 18.85 -19.10 17.01
N ASN A 124 19.28 -18.90 15.77
CA ASN A 124 20.62 -19.31 15.34
C ASN A 124 21.69 -18.49 16.07
N LEU A 125 21.52 -17.17 16.17
CA LEU A 125 22.46 -16.31 16.89
C LEU A 125 22.52 -16.64 18.37
N GLN A 126 21.38 -16.88 19.04
CA GLN A 126 21.34 -17.31 20.44
C GLN A 126 22.10 -18.64 20.63
N LYS A 127 21.93 -19.59 19.71
CA LYS A 127 22.65 -20.87 19.73
C LYS A 127 24.16 -20.69 19.55
N ASP A 128 24.57 -19.86 18.60
CA ASP A 128 25.98 -19.60 18.32
C ASP A 128 26.66 -18.89 19.50
N MET A 129 25.99 -17.92 20.12
CA MET A 129 26.45 -17.27 21.36
C MET A 129 26.59 -18.29 22.50
N SER A 130 25.60 -19.15 22.71
CA SER A 130 25.64 -20.18 23.75
C SER A 130 26.81 -21.16 23.53
N ASN A 131 27.05 -21.57 22.28
CA ASN A 131 28.16 -22.45 21.93
C ASN A 131 29.52 -21.76 22.17
N LEU A 132 29.63 -20.48 21.79
CA LEU A 132 30.84 -19.70 22.01
C LEU A 132 31.15 -19.54 23.50
N GLU A 133 30.14 -19.21 24.32
CA GLU A 133 30.28 -19.13 25.79
C GLU A 133 30.76 -20.46 26.39
N GLN A 134 30.19 -21.60 25.96
CA GLN A 134 30.60 -22.91 26.43
C GLN A 134 32.05 -23.24 26.04
N ASN A 135 32.45 -22.92 24.81
CA ASN A 135 33.81 -23.15 24.33
C ASN A 135 34.83 -22.30 25.11
N LEU A 136 34.56 -21.01 25.29
CA LEU A 136 35.41 -20.10 26.08
C LEU A 136 35.53 -20.57 27.54
N LYS A 137 34.43 -21.00 28.16
CA LYS A 137 34.44 -21.55 29.53
C LYS A 137 35.31 -22.79 29.61
N LYS A 138 35.20 -23.71 28.65
CA LYS A 138 36.00 -24.93 28.60
C LYS A 138 37.49 -24.64 28.44
N GLU A 139 37.86 -23.76 27.51
CA GLU A 139 39.25 -23.35 27.31
C GLU A 139 39.86 -22.71 28.55
N MET A 140 39.12 -21.82 29.22
CA MET A 140 39.56 -21.20 30.47
C MET A 140 39.76 -22.23 31.58
N GLN A 141 38.84 -23.20 31.71
CA GLN A 141 38.97 -24.30 32.67
C GLN A 141 40.21 -25.16 32.38
N THR A 142 40.44 -25.53 31.13
CA THR A 142 41.62 -26.30 30.71
C THR A 142 42.92 -25.54 30.97
N ASN A 143 42.98 -24.25 30.65
CA ASN A 143 44.15 -23.42 30.90
C ASN A 143 44.45 -23.28 32.40
N ASN A 144 43.42 -23.08 33.22
CA ASN A 144 43.56 -23.01 34.68
C ASN A 144 44.05 -24.35 35.28
N GLN A 145 43.53 -25.48 34.80
CA GLN A 145 44.00 -26.81 35.21
C GLN A 145 45.47 -27.03 34.82
N LEU A 146 45.86 -26.68 33.59
CA LEU A 146 47.24 -26.80 33.12
C LEU A 146 48.20 -25.94 33.95
N LEU A 147 47.81 -24.70 34.26
CA LEU A 147 48.59 -23.81 35.14
C LEU A 147 48.75 -24.42 36.53
N LEU A 148 47.68 -24.95 37.12
CA LEU A 148 47.73 -25.58 38.45
C LEU A 148 48.68 -26.79 38.45
N GLU A 149 48.63 -27.64 37.43
CA GLU A 149 49.56 -28.77 37.29
C GLU A 149 51.02 -28.30 37.13
N LYS A 150 51.28 -27.26 36.35
CA LYS A 150 52.63 -26.65 36.24
C LYS A 150 53.14 -26.13 37.59
N PHE A 151 52.29 -25.45 38.36
CA PHE A 151 52.65 -24.98 39.70
C PHE A 151 52.93 -26.13 40.67
N LYS A 152 52.11 -27.19 40.66
CA LYS A 152 52.34 -28.39 41.49
C LYS A 152 53.69 -29.04 41.17
N VAL A 153 54.02 -29.22 39.89
CA VAL A 153 55.31 -29.79 39.47
C VAL A 153 56.46 -28.88 39.91
N SER A 154 56.37 -27.57 39.66
CA SER A 154 57.40 -26.61 40.07
C SER A 154 57.63 -26.64 41.59
N ASN A 155 56.56 -26.67 42.38
CA ASN A 155 56.66 -26.78 43.83
C ASN A 155 57.33 -28.10 44.28
N ARG A 156 57.00 -29.23 43.63
CA ARG A 156 57.69 -30.51 43.90
C ARG A 156 59.19 -30.43 43.60
N ILE A 157 59.58 -29.77 42.51
CA ILE A 157 60.99 -29.56 42.14
C ILE A 157 61.70 -28.68 43.17
N ILE A 158 61.07 -27.58 43.61
CA ILE A 158 61.62 -26.71 44.67
C ILE A 158 61.86 -27.52 45.95
N THR A 159 60.87 -28.30 46.41
CA THR A 159 61.02 -29.17 47.59
C THR A 159 62.17 -30.16 47.46
N ILE A 160 62.31 -30.83 46.31
CA ILE A 160 63.42 -31.77 46.07
C ILE A 160 64.76 -31.03 46.08
N SER A 161 64.85 -29.87 45.42
CA SER A 161 66.07 -29.06 45.38
C SER A 161 66.51 -28.63 46.79
N ALA A 162 65.55 -28.23 47.64
CA ALA A 162 65.82 -27.80 49.00
C ALA A 162 66.32 -28.95 49.90
N ILE A 163 65.75 -30.16 49.76
CA ILE A 163 66.09 -31.31 50.61
C ILE A 163 67.36 -32.02 50.13
N VAL A 164 67.59 -32.12 48.83
CA VAL A 164 68.66 -32.96 48.27
C VAL A 164 69.84 -32.14 47.77
N VAL A 165 69.57 -31.15 46.91
CA VAL A 165 70.64 -30.43 46.19
C VAL A 165 71.39 -29.48 47.12
N ILE A 166 70.68 -28.74 47.97
CA ILE A 166 71.29 -27.78 48.91
C ILE A 166 72.27 -28.46 49.90
N PRO A 167 71.91 -29.55 50.61
CA PRO A 167 72.84 -30.18 51.56
C PRO A 167 74.08 -30.80 50.90
N ILE A 168 73.93 -31.36 49.69
CA ILE A 168 75.05 -31.90 48.92
C ILE A 168 76.02 -30.78 48.55
N ALA A 169 75.51 -29.64 48.04
CA ALA A 169 76.35 -28.49 47.69
C ALA A 169 77.12 -27.93 48.90
N ILE A 170 76.48 -27.82 50.07
CA ILE A 170 77.13 -27.38 51.31
C ILE A 170 78.25 -28.37 51.69
N SER A 171 77.97 -29.67 51.66
CA SER A 171 78.96 -30.71 52.00
C SER A 171 80.21 -30.66 51.12
N ILE A 172 80.05 -30.31 49.84
CA ILE A 172 81.16 -30.18 48.89
C ILE A 172 81.96 -28.89 49.12
N LEU A 173 81.28 -27.75 49.36
CA LEU A 173 81.94 -26.43 49.42
C LEU A 173 82.63 -26.14 50.75
N VAL A 174 82.08 -26.59 51.89
CA VAL A 174 82.61 -26.27 53.23
C VAL A 174 84.09 -26.63 53.40
N PRO A 175 84.58 -27.83 53.00
CA PRO A 175 86.00 -28.19 53.13
C PRO A 175 86.94 -27.24 52.38
N TYR A 176 86.58 -26.80 51.17
CA TYR A 176 87.38 -25.87 50.38
C TYR A 176 87.48 -24.50 51.06
N VAL A 177 86.37 -23.99 51.58
CA VAL A 177 86.35 -22.69 52.27
C VAL A 177 87.18 -22.75 53.55
N VAL A 178 87.05 -23.81 54.36
CA VAL A 178 87.86 -23.98 55.58
C VAL A 178 89.35 -24.07 55.26
N SER A 179 89.71 -24.84 54.22
CA SER A 179 91.10 -24.96 53.76
C SER A 179 91.69 -23.59 53.35
N LEU A 180 90.94 -22.81 52.56
CA LEU A 180 91.38 -21.50 52.09
C LEU A 180 91.55 -20.48 53.23
N ILE A 181 90.61 -20.45 54.19
CA ILE A 181 90.71 -19.59 55.37
C ILE A 181 91.91 -19.99 56.24
N GLY A 182 92.14 -21.29 56.43
CA GLY A 182 93.28 -21.81 57.16
C GLY A 182 94.63 -21.41 56.55
N SER A 183 94.73 -21.37 55.21
CA SER A 183 95.95 -20.91 54.53
C SER A 183 96.23 -19.40 54.65
N HIS A 184 95.25 -18.59 55.05
CA HIS A 184 95.40 -17.14 55.23
C HIS A 184 95.62 -16.71 56.70
N LEU A 185 95.34 -17.59 57.66
CA LEU A 185 95.51 -17.34 59.11
C LEU A 185 96.82 -17.89 59.69
N ASN A 186 97.63 -18.57 58.89
CA ASN A 186 98.92 -19.16 59.25
C ASN A 186 100.05 -18.57 58.38
#